data_AF-A0A8C5XMT8-F1
#
_entry.id   AF-A0A8C5XMT8-F1
#
_cell.length_a   1.000
_cell.length_b   1.000
_cell.length_c   1.000
_cell.angle_alpha   90.00
_cell.angle_beta   90.00
_cell.angle_gamma   90.00
#
_symmetry.space_group_name_H-M   'P 1'
#
loop_
_entity.id
_entity.type
_entity.pdbx_description
1 polymer ?
#
loop_
_entity_poly.entity_id
_entity_poly.type
_entity_poly.pdbx_seq_one_letter_code
_entity_poly.pdbx_strand_id
1 'polypeptide(L)' 'MALYDEDLLKNPFYLALQKWRPDLCSKVAQVHGIVLVPCRGSLSSSVQSTCQFESYVLRPVEERFQTLNGKETGLS' A
#
# COMPACT_ATOMS: atom_id res chain seq x y z
N MET A 1 -16.72 7.58 -9.70
CA MET A 1 -16.33 6.20 -10.04
C MET A 1 -14.82 6.18 -9.96
N ALA A 2 -14.23 5.41 -9.03
CA ALA A 2 -12.77 5.29 -8.98
C ALA A 2 -12.36 4.52 -10.25
N LEU A 3 -11.93 5.27 -11.26
CA LEU A 3 -11.25 4.72 -12.41
C LEU A 3 -10.05 3.98 -11.81
N TYR A 4 -10.00 2.65 -11.93
CA TYR A 4 -8.74 1.95 -11.67
C TYR A 4 -7.80 2.43 -12.76
N ASP A 5 -7.07 3.49 -12.43
CA ASP A 5 -6.21 4.21 -13.35
C ASP A 5 -5.29 3.19 -14.01
N GLU A 6 -5.22 3.17 -15.34
CA GLU A 6 -4.25 2.33 -16.06
C GLU A 6 -2.82 2.56 -15.54
N ASP A 7 -2.59 3.72 -14.93
CA ASP A 7 -1.37 4.07 -14.24
C ASP A 7 -1.08 3.24 -12.99
N LEU A 8 -2.09 2.70 -12.29
CA LEU A 8 -1.90 1.82 -11.14
C LEU A 8 -1.30 0.48 -11.56
N LEU A 9 -1.83 -0.14 -12.62
CA LEU A 9 -1.31 -1.39 -13.17
C LEU A 9 0.09 -1.21 -13.78
N LYS A 10 0.45 0.03 -14.15
CA LYS A 10 1.79 0.41 -14.62
C LYS A 10 2.68 0.93 -13.48
N ASN A 11 2.19 1.01 -12.24
CA ASN A 11 2.94 1.55 -11.13
C ASN A 11 3.95 0.49 -10.64
N PRO A 12 5.27 0.79 -10.65
CA PRO A 12 6.29 -0.18 -10.27
C PRO A 12 6.18 -0.63 -8.82
N PHE A 13 5.70 0.22 -7.90
CA PHE A 13 5.45 -0.17 -6.51
C PHE A 13 4.31 -1.17 -6.41
N TYR A 14 3.19 -0.92 -7.10
CA TYR A 14 2.05 -1.84 -7.07
C TYR A 14 2.40 -3.21 -7.66
N LEU A 15 3.12 -3.23 -8.79
CA LEU A 15 3.63 -4.45 -9.40
C LEU A 15 4.61 -5.19 -8.49
N ALA A 16 5.51 -4.47 -7.80
CA ALA A 16 6.41 -5.07 -6.82
C ALA A 16 5.63 -5.64 -5.62
N LEU A 17 4.64 -4.94 -5.09
CA LEU A 17 3.81 -5.44 -4.01
C LEU A 17 3.14 -6.77 -4.38
N GLN A 18 2.50 -6.83 -5.57
CA GLN A 18 1.86 -8.04 -6.07
C GLN A 18 2.84 -9.20 -6.25
N LYS A 19 4.04 -8.93 -6.77
CA LYS A 19 5.04 -9.95 -7.04
C LYS A 19 5.73 -10.47 -5.77
N TRP A 20 6.08 -9.57 -4.85
CA TRP A 20 6.95 -9.90 -3.71
C TRP A 20 6.17 -10.21 -2.43
N ARG A 21 4.95 -9.70 -2.28
CA ARG A 21 4.09 -9.88 -1.10
C ARG A 21 2.63 -10.18 -1.47
N PRO A 22 2.36 -11.27 -2.21
CA PRO A 22 0.98 -11.66 -2.54
C PRO A 22 0.14 -11.97 -1.29
N ASP A 23 0.78 -12.43 -0.20
CA ASP A 23 0.18 -12.62 1.12
C ASP A 23 -0.47 -11.34 1.64
N LEU A 24 0.16 -10.20 1.37
CA LEU A 24 -0.28 -8.91 1.85
C LEU A 24 -1.55 -8.47 1.12
N CYS A 25 -1.66 -8.71 -0.20
CA CYS A 25 -2.88 -8.43 -0.95
C CYS A 25 -4.07 -9.21 -0.38
N SER A 26 -3.89 -10.49 -0.06
CA SER A 26 -4.93 -11.30 0.58
C SER A 26 -5.26 -10.78 1.98
N LYS A 27 -4.26 -10.32 2.75
CA LYS A 27 -4.45 -9.76 4.09
C LYS A 27 -5.20 -8.43 4.06
N VAL A 28 -4.86 -7.54 3.12
CA VAL A 28 -5.57 -6.27 2.88
C VAL A 28 -7.05 -6.53 2.65
N ALA A 29 -7.38 -7.48 1.77
CA ALA A 29 -8.77 -7.85 1.50
C ALA A 29 -9.49 -8.36 2.77
N GLN A 30 -8.83 -9.24 3.55
CA GLN A 30 -9.40 -9.79 4.78
C GLN A 30 -9.68 -8.73 5.85
N VAL A 31 -8.80 -7.74 6.00
CA VAL A 31 -8.97 -6.67 7.00
C VAL A 31 -9.75 -5.47 6.47
N HIS A 32 -10.33 -5.56 5.26
CA HIS A 32 -10.94 -4.44 4.55
C HIS A 32 -10.04 -3.19 4.52
N GLY A 33 -8.74 -3.42 4.37
CA GLY A 33 -7.72 -2.40 4.36
C GLY A 33 -7.59 -1.71 3.00
N ILE A 34 -6.81 -0.63 2.99
CA ILE A 34 -6.42 0.11 1.79
C ILE A 34 -4.90 0.09 1.65
N VAL A 35 -4.41 0.04 0.41
CA VAL A 35 -2.98 0.14 0.10
C VAL A 35 -2.69 1.55 -0.40
N LEU A 36 -1.79 2.25 0.28
CA LEU A 36 -1.22 3.50 -0.22
C LEU A 36 -0.18 3.18 -1.28
N VAL A 37 -0.44 3.62 -2.52
CA VAL A 37 0.50 3.47 -3.62
C VAL A 37 1.13 4.83 -3.91
N PRO A 38 2.46 4.98 -3.74
CA PRO A 38 3.12 6.24 -4.02
C PRO A 38 2.97 6.65 -5.49
N CYS A 39 2.83 7.95 -5.75
CA CYS A 39 2.76 8.49 -7.09
C CYS A 39 3.97 8.02 -7.92
N ARG A 40 3.75 7.69 -9.19
CA ARG A 40 4.82 7.19 -10.07
C ARG A 40 5.97 8.19 -10.12
N GLY A 41 7.19 7.73 -9.85
CA GLY A 41 8.40 8.57 -9.81
C GLY A 41 8.68 9.27 -8.48
N SER A 42 7.79 9.18 -7.48
CA SER A 42 8.03 9.74 -6.14
C SER A 42 8.98 8.89 -5.28
N LEU A 43 9.14 7.61 -5.61
CA LEU A 43 10.09 6.72 -4.96
C LEU A 43 11.40 6.66 -5.76
N SER A 44 12.54 6.79 -5.07
CA SER A 44 13.84 6.49 -5.68
C SER A 44 13.97 4.99 -5.96
N SER A 45 14.73 4.63 -7.01
CA SER A 45 14.88 3.24 -7.45
C SER A 45 15.45 2.30 -6.37
N SER A 46 16.22 2.84 -5.42
CA SER A 46 16.83 2.10 -4.31
C SER A 46 15.83 1.66 -3.22
N VAL A 47 14.61 2.22 -3.21
CA VAL A 47 13.60 1.92 -2.18
C VAL A 47 12.90 0.58 -2.42
N GLN A 48 12.98 0.00 -3.61
CA GLN A 48 12.33 -1.28 -3.92
C GLN A 48 12.87 -2.46 -3.09
N SER A 49 14.15 -2.45 -2.73
CA SER A 49 14.80 -3.53 -2.00
C SER A 49 14.58 -3.46 -0.48
N THR A 50 14.24 -2.29 0.05
CA THR A 50 14.05 -2.02 1.50
C THR A 50 12.61 -1.64 1.84
N CYS A 51 11.69 -1.74 0.88
CA CYS A 51 10.32 -1.29 1.05
C CYS A 51 9.57 -2.16 2.08
N GLN A 52 9.24 -1.56 3.22
CA GLN A 52 8.37 -2.18 4.22
C GLN A 52 6.92 -2.07 3.75
N PHE A 53 6.50 -2.99 2.87
CA PHE A 53 5.16 -2.97 2.26
C PHE A 53 4.01 -2.87 3.28
N GLU A 54 4.14 -3.50 4.45
CA GLU A 54 3.15 -3.44 5.55
C GLU A 54 2.89 -2.02 6.08
N SER A 55 3.88 -1.13 5.96
CA SER A 55 3.76 0.28 6.35
C SER A 55 2.84 1.07 5.41
N TYR A 56 2.61 0.57 4.19
CA TYR A 56 1.73 1.19 3.20
C TYR A 56 0.30 0.64 3.24
N VAL A 57 0.05 -0.40 4.03
CA VAL A 57 -1.29 -0.93 4.19
C VAL A 57 -1.92 -0.32 5.43
N LEU A 58 -3.05 0.33 5.22
CA LEU A 58 -3.87 0.87 6.28
C LEU A 58 -5.06 -0.04 6.53
N ARG A 59 -5.28 -0.42 7.78
CA ARG A 59 -6.53 -1.04 8.24
C ARG A 59 -7.44 0.04 8.84
N PRO A 60 -8.76 -0.01 8.58
CA PRO A 60 -9.69 0.80 9.31
C PRO A 60 -9.69 0.40 10.80
N VAL A 61 -9.65 1.38 11.69
CA VAL A 61 -9.78 1.22 13.15
C VAL A 61 -10.69 2.33 13.63
N GLU A 62 -11.91 1.97 14.04
CA GLU A 62 -12.97 2.94 14.42
C GLU A 62 -13.19 3.99 13.33
N GLU A 63 -12.97 5.27 13.62
CA GLU A 63 -13.09 6.40 12.68
C GLU A 63 -11.73 6.79 12.04
N ARG A 64 -10.70 5.95 12.17
CA ARG A 64 -9.32 6.23 11.72
C ARG A 64 -8.72 5.08 10.92
N PHE A 65 -7.49 5.30 10.48
CA PHE A 65 -6.66 4.30 9.80
C PHE A 65 -5.34 4.09 10.53
N GLN A 66 -4.92 2.83 10.64
CA GLN A 66 -3.64 2.45 11.22
C GLN A 66 -2.86 1.57 10.25
N THR A 67 -1.54 1.74 10.17
CA THR A 67 -0.71 0.84 9.37
C THR A 67 -0.72 -0.59 9.93
N LEU A 68 -0.55 -1.60 9.07
CA LEU A 68 -0.44 -2.99 9.52
C LEU A 68 0.79 -3.26 10.40
N ASN A 69 1.82 -2.42 10.33
CA ASN A 69 2.98 -2.51 11.23
C ASN A 69 2.70 -1.96 12.64
N GLY A 70 1.51 -1.37 12.88
CA GLY A 70 1.10 -0.82 14.16
C GLY A 70 1.39 0.67 14.36
N LYS A 71 2.05 1.36 13.43
CA LYS A 71 2.18 2.82 13.47
C LYS A 71 0.87 3.48 13.07
N GLU A 72 0.37 4.35 13.94
CA GLU A 72 -0.77 5.21 13.65
C GLU A 72 -0.36 6.23 12.58
N THR A 73 -1.06 6.24 11.44
CA THR A 73 -0.93 7.35 10.49
C THR A 73 -1.77 8.49 11.02
N GLY A 74 -1.13 9.46 11.66
CA GLY A 74 -1.75 10.75 11.97
C GLY A 74 -2.05 11.48 10.67
N LEU A 75 -3.16 11.14 10.03
CA LEU A 75 -3.84 12.02 9.09
C LEU A 75 -4.57 13.06 9.95
N SER A 76 -3.82 14.05 10.41
CA SER A 76 -4.33 15.28 11.03
C SER A 76 -4.56 16.36 10.00
#